data_AF-A0AAN8WCB4-F1
#
_entry.id   AF-A0AAN8WCB4-F1
#
_cell.length_a   1.000
_cell.length_b   1.000
_cell.length_c   1.000
_cell.angle_alpha   90.00
_cell.angle_beta   90.00
_cell.angle_gamma   90.00
#
_symmetry.space_group_name_H-M   'P 1'
#
loop_
_entity.id
_entity.type
_entity.pdbx_description
1 polymer ?
#
loop_
_entity_poly.entity_id
_entity_poly.type
_entity_poly.pdbx_seq_one_letter_code
_entity_poly.pdbx_strand_id
1 'polypeptide(L)'
;MASRAVAISSSSAAANIQHSSSSTKIVSSSKKVSSSKVTSKTYSYRTGAAADDSDVTIEYISDISSITRLEDKIRLLMEDIEYERELRQRVEREKADLSVQVIQLSERIEEVEAGADGQIEINKKRDAELSKLRKLLEDVHLESEQTHHMLKKKHQEAVVDFQDQIDILTKAKSKIEKEKGKFQAEVYELTEHLEKVTLESANYHKTVKNLNITIQELNIKIEELNRTIVDITSSKQRLSVENVELHKSVQDMKIRIEEVNYSLKSGSTSLEEYRRKFEAEEARRRKLEAEINSMNAELTALKRSYDEECELRIDIERKLSSESSLVLQYKSKYEQECRIRIEEIEEIKKKMHVRIVELEEHCTSLTQKITSIEKQKSRLSQEIEIMILDLEKANNNHREVKSKLEIVDREYKSLVIKYEELNMLYEQTSKDLKLRVAEYNKVVHDFETCKDQYERLSLDYKKVSGENGELKGSVGDLGRIKHELEIEIRRLEGERNELANALHEADSARKDEEHRFLKISQEYQSYKIEIEKKLVIREEELESIR
;
A
#
# COMPACT_ATOMS: atom_id res chain seq x y z
N MET A 1 21.91 -106.11 -38.57
CA MET A 1 20.67 -105.37 -38.93
C MET A 1 21.07 -103.95 -39.29
N ALA A 2 20.53 -103.28 -40.30
CA ALA A 2 19.71 -103.73 -41.44
C ALA A 2 20.07 -102.85 -42.65
N SER A 3 20.24 -103.43 -43.84
CA SER A 3 19.31 -103.31 -44.99
C SER A 3 19.04 -101.86 -45.42
N ARG A 4 19.53 -101.36 -46.57
CA ARG A 4 19.35 -101.86 -47.96
C ARG A 4 17.87 -101.90 -48.37
N ALA A 5 17.46 -100.99 -49.25
CA ALA A 5 16.21 -101.02 -49.98
C ALA A 5 16.49 -100.82 -51.48
N VAL A 6 15.81 -101.59 -52.34
CA VAL A 6 15.99 -101.60 -53.80
C VAL A 6 14.64 -101.86 -54.46
N ALA A 7 14.28 -101.02 -55.45
CA ALA A 7 13.26 -101.27 -56.48
C ALA A 7 13.68 -100.42 -57.71
N ILE A 8 13.73 -100.86 -58.96
CA ILE A 8 13.15 -101.99 -59.73
C ILE A 8 11.69 -101.80 -60.17
N SER A 9 11.54 -101.23 -61.37
CA SER A 9 10.49 -101.46 -62.40
C SER A 9 10.92 -100.63 -63.64
N SER A 10 11.25 -101.20 -64.82
CA SER A 10 10.34 -101.62 -65.92
C SER A 10 9.40 -100.49 -66.41
N SER A 11 9.06 -100.28 -67.68
CA SER A 11 9.33 -100.93 -69.00
C SER A 11 8.91 -99.92 -70.12
N SER A 12 9.14 -100.02 -71.45
CA SER A 12 9.79 -101.01 -72.34
C SER A 12 9.97 -100.43 -73.78
N ALA A 13 10.31 -101.28 -74.76
CA ALA A 13 10.06 -101.16 -76.22
C ALA A 13 11.01 -100.33 -77.16
N ALA A 14 11.48 -101.05 -78.21
CA ALA A 14 11.66 -100.63 -79.62
C ALA A 14 12.67 -99.50 -80.02
N ALA A 15 13.16 -99.42 -81.26
CA ALA A 15 13.48 -100.42 -82.32
C ALA A 15 14.20 -99.73 -83.51
N ASN A 16 15.07 -100.46 -84.24
CA ASN A 16 15.59 -100.11 -85.59
C ASN A 16 16.50 -98.84 -85.67
N ILE A 17 17.31 -98.57 -86.72
CA ILE A 17 17.40 -99.15 -88.07
C ILE A 17 18.85 -99.06 -88.66
N GLN A 18 19.33 -100.12 -89.35
CA GLN A 18 20.27 -100.13 -90.51
C GLN A 18 21.72 -99.53 -90.41
N HIS A 19 22.71 -99.86 -91.27
CA HIS A 19 22.80 -100.85 -92.39
C HIS A 19 24.26 -101.33 -92.66
N SER A 20 24.39 -102.54 -93.23
CA SER A 20 25.44 -103.03 -94.20
C SER A 20 26.94 -103.12 -93.81
N SER A 21 27.73 -104.10 -94.27
CA SER A 21 27.42 -105.41 -94.92
C SER A 21 28.66 -106.31 -95.11
N SER A 22 28.51 -107.63 -94.88
CA SER A 22 29.12 -108.77 -95.63
C SER A 22 30.64 -108.98 -95.70
N SER A 23 31.20 -110.19 -95.90
CA SER A 23 30.75 -111.61 -95.82
C SER A 23 31.98 -112.54 -96.02
N THR A 24 31.96 -113.89 -95.98
CA THR A 24 31.33 -114.97 -95.15
C THR A 24 31.95 -116.31 -95.62
N LYS A 25 32.13 -117.33 -94.76
CA LYS A 25 32.69 -118.67 -95.11
C LYS A 25 31.68 -119.62 -95.80
N ILE A 26 32.16 -120.66 -96.50
CA ILE A 26 31.40 -121.90 -96.84
C ILE A 26 32.29 -123.16 -96.63
N VAL A 27 31.70 -124.29 -96.18
CA VAL A 27 32.31 -125.63 -95.99
C VAL A 27 31.26 -126.75 -96.21
N SER A 28 31.69 -128.01 -96.47
CA SER A 28 30.95 -129.31 -96.63
C SER A 28 30.92 -129.84 -98.10
N SER A 29 30.72 -131.13 -98.44
CA SER A 29 30.09 -132.31 -97.77
C SER A 29 30.86 -133.66 -97.97
N SER A 30 30.25 -134.88 -97.98
CA SER A 30 30.97 -136.19 -97.86
C SER A 30 30.30 -137.49 -98.45
N LYS A 31 31.10 -138.53 -98.86
CA LYS A 31 30.93 -140.05 -98.83
C LYS A 31 31.18 -140.91 -100.15
N LYS A 32 31.99 -142.01 -100.10
CA LYS A 32 32.16 -143.23 -101.03
C LYS A 32 32.93 -143.09 -102.41
N VAL A 33 33.45 -144.10 -103.19
CA VAL A 33 33.75 -145.59 -103.16
C VAL A 33 34.71 -146.06 -104.34
N SER A 34 35.24 -147.32 -104.43
CA SER A 34 36.15 -147.80 -105.55
C SER A 34 36.36 -149.36 -105.79
N SER A 35 36.96 -149.76 -106.96
CA SER A 35 37.88 -150.93 -107.28
C SER A 35 37.43 -152.45 -107.19
N SER A 36 38.05 -153.51 -107.80
CA SER A 36 38.83 -153.85 -109.07
C SER A 36 39.27 -155.38 -109.12
N LYS A 37 39.59 -156.05 -110.29
CA LYS A 37 40.42 -157.35 -110.50
C LYS A 37 40.22 -158.23 -111.84
N VAL A 38 41.32 -158.69 -112.55
CA VAL A 38 41.77 -160.12 -112.98
C VAL A 38 41.48 -160.97 -114.35
N THR A 39 42.55 -161.31 -115.18
CA THR A 39 43.11 -162.52 -116.03
C THR A 39 42.48 -163.60 -117.06
N SER A 40 43.20 -164.09 -118.16
CA SER A 40 43.61 -165.55 -118.55
C SER A 40 43.52 -166.29 -120.02
N LYS A 41 44.63 -166.91 -120.60
CA LYS A 41 44.91 -168.22 -121.43
C LYS A 41 45.02 -168.50 -123.03
N THR A 42 45.21 -169.78 -123.56
CA THR A 42 46.27 -170.27 -124.61
C THR A 42 46.18 -171.74 -125.32
N TYR A 43 46.93 -172.12 -126.44
CA TYR A 43 47.44 -173.52 -127.00
C TYR A 43 46.78 -174.26 -128.30
N SER A 44 47.22 -175.29 -129.15
CA SER A 44 48.39 -175.89 -130.01
C SER A 44 47.89 -177.06 -131.04
N TYR A 45 48.49 -178.00 -131.92
CA TYR A 45 49.79 -178.56 -132.56
C TYR A 45 49.63 -179.81 -133.61
N ARG A 46 50.41 -180.10 -134.77
CA ARG A 46 50.66 -181.47 -135.52
C ARG A 46 51.43 -181.59 -136.96
N THR A 47 51.91 -182.81 -137.48
CA THR A 47 52.63 -183.15 -138.84
C THR A 47 52.69 -184.66 -139.43
N GLY A 48 53.30 -185.03 -140.65
CA GLY A 48 53.61 -186.44 -141.27
C GLY A 48 54.18 -186.64 -142.79
N ALA A 49 54.70 -187.84 -143.32
CA ALA A 49 55.28 -188.15 -144.74
C ALA A 49 55.65 -189.66 -145.25
N ALA A 50 56.01 -189.99 -146.57
CA ALA A 50 56.45 -191.33 -147.27
C ALA A 50 56.92 -191.23 -148.84
N ALA A 51 57.38 -192.16 -149.80
CA ALA A 51 58.08 -193.52 -150.03
C ALA A 51 58.44 -193.97 -151.58
N ASP A 52 59.17 -195.12 -151.90
CA ASP A 52 59.33 -196.07 -153.16
C ASP A 52 60.17 -195.74 -154.52
N ASP A 53 60.66 -196.51 -155.61
CA ASP A 53 61.03 -197.92 -156.22
C ASP A 53 61.63 -197.85 -157.76
N SER A 54 62.24 -198.69 -158.73
CA SER A 54 62.94 -200.05 -159.12
C SER A 54 63.79 -200.13 -160.54
N ASP A 55 64.29 -201.28 -161.18
CA ASP A 55 65.35 -201.42 -162.35
C ASP A 55 65.43 -202.70 -163.40
N VAL A 56 66.34 -202.86 -164.46
CA VAL A 56 66.38 -203.89 -165.66
C VAL A 56 67.74 -204.29 -166.51
N THR A 57 67.78 -205.19 -167.59
CA THR A 57 68.98 -205.76 -168.47
C THR A 57 68.71 -206.17 -170.03
N ILE A 58 69.45 -206.83 -171.04
CA ILE A 58 70.62 -207.83 -171.34
C ILE A 58 71.28 -207.93 -172.85
N GLU A 59 71.72 -209.09 -173.53
CA GLU A 59 72.74 -209.34 -174.69
C GLU A 59 72.29 -209.75 -176.18
N TYR A 60 73.06 -209.75 -177.33
CA TYR A 60 74.44 -210.23 -177.72
C TYR A 60 75.07 -209.72 -179.09
N ILE A 61 76.41 -209.73 -179.22
CA ILE A 61 77.34 -209.70 -180.41
C ILE A 61 77.66 -208.34 -181.11
N SER A 62 78.94 -207.93 -180.99
CA SER A 62 79.78 -207.04 -181.85
C SER A 62 79.24 -205.71 -182.42
N ASP A 63 79.12 -204.67 -181.59
CA ASP A 63 79.46 -203.26 -181.95
C ASP A 63 79.59 -202.34 -180.70
N ILE A 64 80.07 -202.94 -179.59
CA ILE A 64 79.67 -202.56 -178.21
C ILE A 64 80.27 -201.25 -177.66
N SER A 65 81.38 -200.74 -178.19
CA SER A 65 82.11 -199.60 -177.58
C SER A 65 81.44 -198.23 -177.72
N SER A 66 80.40 -198.10 -178.55
CA SER A 66 79.78 -196.80 -178.88
C SER A 66 78.55 -196.46 -178.04
N ILE A 67 77.82 -197.45 -177.52
CA ILE A 67 76.48 -197.25 -176.93
C ILE A 67 76.56 -196.94 -175.43
N THR A 68 77.32 -197.71 -174.65
CA THR A 68 77.41 -197.57 -173.18
C THR A 68 77.79 -196.18 -172.71
N ARG A 69 78.61 -195.46 -173.50
CA ARG A 69 79.05 -194.08 -173.18
C ARG A 69 77.93 -193.03 -173.25
N LEU A 70 76.78 -193.34 -173.88
CA LEU A 70 75.63 -192.44 -173.93
C LEU A 70 74.65 -192.67 -172.78
N GLU A 71 74.54 -193.90 -172.27
CA GLU A 71 73.58 -194.29 -171.23
C GLU A 71 73.97 -193.76 -169.84
N ASP A 72 75.25 -193.87 -169.45
CA ASP A 72 75.76 -193.31 -168.18
C ASP A 72 75.54 -191.79 -168.09
N LYS A 73 75.57 -191.08 -169.23
CA LYS A 73 75.33 -189.63 -169.27
C LYS A 73 73.86 -189.25 -169.04
N ILE A 74 72.92 -190.15 -169.36
CA ILE A 74 71.49 -189.93 -169.09
C ILE A 74 71.20 -190.14 -167.61
N ARG A 75 71.78 -191.18 -166.98
CA ARG A 75 71.58 -191.48 -165.55
C ARG A 75 72.04 -190.32 -164.65
N LEU A 76 73.23 -189.76 -164.90
CA LEU A 76 73.76 -188.60 -164.17
C LEU A 76 72.86 -187.35 -164.22
N LEU A 77 72.19 -187.11 -165.36
CA LEU A 77 71.30 -185.95 -165.52
C LEU A 77 69.94 -186.11 -164.82
N MET A 78 69.58 -187.31 -164.35
CA MET A 78 68.37 -187.53 -163.56
C MET A 78 68.60 -187.21 -162.08
N GLU A 79 69.72 -187.64 -161.49
CA GLU A 79 70.05 -187.38 -160.08
C GLU A 79 70.12 -185.87 -159.75
N ASP A 80 70.70 -185.06 -160.64
CA ASP A 80 70.78 -183.60 -160.48
C ASP A 80 69.38 -182.93 -160.38
N ILE A 81 68.39 -183.42 -161.14
CA ILE A 81 67.02 -182.87 -161.18
C ILE A 81 66.22 -183.25 -159.94
N GLU A 82 66.43 -184.45 -159.40
CA GLU A 82 65.84 -184.88 -158.13
C GLU A 82 66.37 -184.00 -156.97
N TYR A 83 67.67 -183.71 -156.97
CA TYR A 83 68.33 -182.91 -155.93
C TYR A 83 67.86 -181.44 -155.90
N GLU A 84 67.69 -180.79 -157.06
CA GLU A 84 67.22 -179.40 -157.10
C GLU A 84 65.79 -179.24 -156.53
N ARG A 85 64.93 -180.24 -156.73
CA ARG A 85 63.55 -180.25 -156.22
C ARG A 85 63.47 -180.29 -154.70
N GLU A 86 64.29 -181.13 -154.06
CA GLU A 86 64.40 -181.17 -152.59
C GLU A 86 64.82 -179.82 -152.01
N LEU A 87 65.82 -179.17 -152.62
CA LEU A 87 66.36 -177.90 -152.13
C LEU A 87 65.30 -176.80 -152.14
N ARG A 88 64.53 -176.67 -153.23
CA ARG A 88 63.44 -175.68 -153.36
C ARG A 88 62.36 -175.84 -152.29
N GLN A 89 61.94 -177.08 -152.00
CA GLN A 89 60.88 -177.32 -151.01
C GLN A 89 61.33 -177.01 -149.57
N ARG A 90 62.65 -176.98 -149.32
CA ARG A 90 63.27 -176.59 -148.05
C ARG A 90 63.22 -175.06 -147.88
N VAL A 91 63.64 -174.32 -148.90
CA VAL A 91 63.69 -172.84 -148.90
C VAL A 91 62.30 -172.21 -148.76
N GLU A 92 61.25 -172.74 -149.42
CA GLU A 92 59.89 -172.21 -149.25
C GLU A 92 59.31 -172.46 -147.84
N ARG A 93 59.79 -173.49 -147.11
CA ARG A 93 59.42 -173.68 -145.70
C ARG A 93 60.10 -172.66 -144.79
N GLU A 94 61.41 -172.46 -144.94
CA GLU A 94 62.15 -171.43 -144.18
C GLU A 94 61.59 -170.02 -144.43
N LYS A 95 61.21 -169.71 -145.67
CA LYS A 95 60.55 -168.47 -146.06
C LYS A 95 59.18 -168.26 -145.38
N ALA A 96 58.39 -169.33 -145.22
CA ALA A 96 57.13 -169.27 -144.49
C ALA A 96 57.34 -169.02 -142.98
N ASP A 97 58.27 -169.75 -142.35
CA ASP A 97 58.58 -169.61 -140.92
C ASP A 97 59.16 -168.21 -140.60
N LEU A 98 60.01 -167.67 -141.48
CA LEU A 98 60.50 -166.29 -141.36
C LEU A 98 59.36 -165.25 -141.50
N SER A 99 58.41 -165.47 -142.40
CA SER A 99 57.26 -164.56 -142.56
C SER A 99 56.36 -164.51 -141.31
N VAL A 100 56.22 -165.63 -140.59
CA VAL A 100 55.48 -165.67 -139.30
C VAL A 100 56.26 -164.94 -138.20
N GLN A 101 57.58 -165.11 -138.14
CA GLN A 101 58.43 -164.39 -137.18
C GLN A 101 58.39 -162.88 -137.38
N VAL A 102 58.36 -162.40 -138.63
CA VAL A 102 58.20 -160.96 -138.92
C VAL A 102 56.88 -160.42 -138.36
N ILE A 103 55.76 -161.11 -138.56
CA ILE A 103 54.45 -160.69 -138.04
C ILE A 103 54.46 -160.63 -136.49
N GLN A 104 54.99 -161.67 -135.83
CA GLN A 104 55.07 -161.70 -134.36
C GLN A 104 55.99 -160.61 -133.78
N LEU A 105 57.04 -160.22 -134.52
CA LEU A 105 57.89 -159.09 -134.13
C LEU A 105 57.18 -157.74 -134.37
N SER A 106 56.38 -157.60 -135.43
CA SER A 106 55.57 -156.39 -135.68
C SER A 106 54.48 -156.18 -134.62
N GLU A 107 53.68 -157.19 -134.30
CA GLU A 107 52.66 -157.10 -133.23
C GLU A 107 53.31 -156.72 -131.88
N ARG A 108 54.50 -157.27 -131.60
CA ARG A 108 55.27 -156.98 -130.38
C ARG A 108 55.92 -155.61 -130.38
N ILE A 109 56.11 -154.97 -131.53
CA ILE A 109 56.51 -153.56 -131.64
C ILE A 109 55.29 -152.67 -131.37
N GLU A 110 54.15 -152.91 -132.02
CA GLU A 110 52.92 -152.13 -131.78
C GLU A 110 52.48 -152.16 -130.31
N GLU A 111 52.56 -153.32 -129.64
CA GLU A 111 52.22 -153.45 -128.22
C GLU A 111 53.18 -152.66 -127.30
N VAL A 112 54.45 -152.53 -127.70
CA VAL A 112 55.47 -151.72 -126.99
C VAL A 112 55.30 -150.23 -127.28
N GLU A 113 54.98 -149.85 -128.52
CA GLU A 113 54.71 -148.46 -128.90
C GLU A 113 53.45 -147.92 -128.21
N ALA A 114 52.36 -148.69 -128.17
CA ALA A 114 51.15 -148.33 -127.41
C ALA A 114 51.43 -148.18 -125.89
N GLY A 115 52.29 -149.04 -125.34
CA GLY A 115 52.77 -148.92 -123.96
C GLY A 115 53.61 -147.65 -123.72
N ALA A 116 54.46 -147.28 -124.69
CA ALA A 116 55.26 -146.07 -124.64
C ALA A 116 54.40 -144.80 -124.74
N ASP A 117 53.43 -144.76 -125.65
CA ASP A 117 52.50 -143.62 -125.81
C ASP A 117 51.65 -143.38 -124.55
N GLY A 118 51.14 -144.46 -123.94
CA GLY A 118 50.44 -144.36 -122.65
C GLY A 118 51.32 -143.75 -121.55
N GLN A 119 52.60 -144.13 -121.48
CA GLN A 119 53.55 -143.56 -120.54
C GLN A 119 53.94 -142.11 -120.88
N ILE A 120 54.01 -141.76 -122.17
CA ILE A 120 54.24 -140.38 -122.65
C ILE A 120 53.05 -139.48 -122.28
N GLU A 121 51.80 -139.94 -122.39
CA GLU A 121 50.64 -139.14 -122.01
C GLU A 121 50.52 -138.97 -120.49
N ILE A 122 50.85 -140.01 -119.71
CA ILE A 122 50.98 -139.90 -118.24
C ILE A 122 52.07 -138.87 -117.87
N ASN A 123 53.23 -138.89 -118.53
CA ASN A 123 54.28 -137.91 -118.31
C ASN A 123 53.83 -136.49 -118.68
N LYS A 124 53.19 -136.29 -119.84
CA LYS A 124 52.61 -134.99 -120.25
C LYS A 124 51.61 -134.44 -119.22
N LYS A 125 50.75 -135.31 -118.65
CA LYS A 125 49.81 -134.91 -117.57
C LYS A 125 50.55 -134.53 -116.29
N ARG A 126 51.56 -135.31 -115.89
CA ARG A 126 52.41 -135.02 -114.73
C ARG A 126 53.19 -133.71 -114.90
N ASP A 127 53.73 -133.43 -116.07
CA ASP A 127 54.45 -132.18 -116.36
C ASP A 127 53.52 -130.96 -116.39
N ALA A 128 52.29 -131.13 -116.91
CA ALA A 128 51.25 -130.10 -116.84
C ALA A 128 50.80 -129.82 -115.38
N GLU A 129 50.71 -130.85 -114.53
CA GLU A 129 50.45 -130.68 -113.10
C GLU A 129 51.63 -130.05 -112.36
N LEU A 130 52.87 -130.45 -112.64
CA LEU A 130 54.08 -129.82 -112.10
C LEU A 130 54.20 -128.36 -112.52
N SER A 131 53.84 -128.02 -113.77
CA SER A 131 53.77 -126.64 -114.25
C SER A 131 52.72 -125.81 -113.49
N LYS A 132 51.50 -126.35 -113.33
CA LYS A 132 50.44 -125.73 -112.52
C LYS A 132 50.84 -125.55 -111.05
N LEU A 133 51.47 -126.55 -110.43
CA LEU A 133 51.91 -126.50 -109.04
C LEU A 133 53.06 -125.51 -108.83
N ARG A 134 54.01 -125.43 -109.78
CA ARG A 134 55.05 -124.38 -109.78
C ARG A 134 54.43 -122.99 -109.87
N LYS A 135 53.50 -122.77 -110.81
CA LYS A 135 52.81 -121.48 -110.92
C LYS A 135 51.99 -121.15 -109.67
N LEU A 136 51.27 -122.11 -109.09
CA LEU A 136 50.51 -121.89 -107.85
C LEU A 136 51.43 -121.55 -106.68
N LEU A 137 52.60 -122.19 -106.59
CA LEU A 137 53.62 -121.88 -105.58
C LEU A 137 54.21 -120.48 -105.78
N GLU A 138 54.46 -120.08 -107.03
CA GLU A 138 54.94 -118.75 -107.40
C GLU A 138 53.90 -117.65 -107.14
N ASP A 139 52.63 -117.87 -107.55
CA ASP A 139 51.48 -116.99 -107.28
C ASP A 139 51.28 -116.82 -105.74
N VAL A 140 51.32 -117.90 -104.95
CA VAL A 140 51.22 -117.87 -103.48
C VAL A 140 52.44 -117.23 -102.81
N HIS A 141 53.65 -117.45 -103.34
CA HIS A 141 54.85 -116.80 -102.81
C HIS A 141 54.80 -115.29 -103.06
N LEU A 142 54.37 -114.86 -104.25
CA LEU A 142 54.16 -113.46 -104.60
C LEU A 142 53.07 -112.81 -103.74
N GLU A 143 51.95 -113.50 -103.46
CA GLU A 143 50.93 -113.03 -102.51
C GLU A 143 51.50 -112.91 -101.09
N SER A 144 52.34 -113.86 -100.65
CA SER A 144 53.03 -113.80 -99.36
C SER A 144 54.04 -112.65 -99.28
N GLU A 145 54.75 -112.33 -100.35
CA GLU A 145 55.66 -111.17 -100.39
C GLU A 145 54.89 -109.84 -100.41
N GLN A 146 53.82 -109.75 -101.21
CA GLN A 146 52.96 -108.56 -101.27
C GLN A 146 52.27 -108.29 -99.93
N THR A 147 51.74 -109.33 -99.27
CA THR A 147 51.14 -109.20 -97.93
C THR A 147 52.18 -108.87 -96.87
N HIS A 148 53.38 -109.47 -96.90
CA HIS A 148 54.49 -109.08 -96.02
C HIS A 148 54.90 -107.61 -96.24
N HIS A 149 55.05 -107.17 -97.49
CA HIS A 149 55.42 -105.79 -97.81
C HIS A 149 54.32 -104.80 -97.36
N MET A 150 53.04 -105.12 -97.59
CA MET A 150 51.91 -104.32 -97.10
C MET A 150 51.89 -104.24 -95.57
N LEU A 151 52.10 -105.36 -94.87
CA LEU A 151 52.14 -105.40 -93.40
C LEU A 151 53.32 -104.58 -92.85
N LYS A 152 54.51 -104.73 -93.46
CA LYS A 152 55.72 -103.97 -93.11
C LYS A 152 55.52 -102.46 -93.36
N LYS A 153 54.89 -102.09 -94.49
CA LYS A 153 54.55 -100.69 -94.80
C LYS A 153 53.56 -100.12 -93.80
N LYS A 154 52.43 -100.80 -93.53
CA LYS A 154 51.44 -100.37 -92.53
C LYS A 154 52.02 -100.26 -91.12
N HIS A 155 52.93 -101.18 -90.74
CA HIS A 155 53.65 -101.09 -89.47
C HIS A 155 54.57 -99.87 -89.43
N GLN A 156 55.32 -99.60 -90.51
CA GLN A 156 56.18 -98.42 -90.60
C GLN A 156 55.38 -97.11 -90.56
N GLU A 157 54.23 -97.05 -91.25
CA GLU A 157 53.31 -95.92 -91.23
C GLU A 157 52.75 -95.67 -89.82
N ALA A 158 52.32 -96.73 -89.10
CA ALA A 158 51.87 -96.62 -87.71
C ALA A 158 52.98 -96.23 -86.74
N VAL A 159 54.23 -96.70 -86.95
CA VAL A 159 55.39 -96.30 -86.14
C VAL A 159 55.73 -94.81 -86.35
N VAL A 160 55.59 -94.29 -87.57
CA VAL A 160 55.75 -92.86 -87.86
C VAL A 160 54.64 -92.03 -87.22
N ASP A 161 53.36 -92.42 -87.36
CA ASP A 161 52.23 -91.75 -86.72
C ASP A 161 52.37 -91.72 -85.18
N PHE A 162 52.76 -92.83 -84.56
CA PHE A 162 53.06 -92.84 -83.12
C PHE A 162 54.27 -91.97 -82.75
N GLN A 163 55.30 -91.87 -83.61
CA GLN A 163 56.43 -90.96 -83.35
C GLN A 163 55.99 -89.49 -83.46
N ASP A 164 55.19 -89.12 -84.48
CA ASP A 164 54.64 -87.77 -84.62
C ASP A 164 53.72 -87.41 -83.43
N GLN A 165 52.91 -88.35 -82.94
CA GLN A 165 52.12 -88.19 -81.73
C GLN A 165 53.00 -88.01 -80.47
N ILE A 166 54.08 -88.79 -80.32
CA ILE A 166 55.06 -88.61 -79.23
C ILE A 166 55.72 -87.24 -79.31
N ASP A 167 56.08 -86.78 -80.51
CA ASP A 167 56.67 -85.47 -80.76
C ASP A 167 55.71 -84.33 -80.42
N ILE A 168 54.44 -84.43 -80.82
CA ILE A 168 53.37 -83.47 -80.48
C ILE A 168 53.15 -83.45 -78.97
N LEU A 169 53.03 -84.60 -78.31
CA LEU A 169 52.84 -84.70 -76.86
C LEU A 169 54.06 -84.17 -76.09
N THR A 170 55.27 -84.40 -76.57
CA THR A 170 56.52 -83.88 -75.97
C THR A 170 56.60 -82.36 -76.10
N LYS A 171 56.25 -81.81 -77.27
CA LYS A 171 56.16 -80.36 -77.50
C LYS A 171 55.08 -79.74 -76.59
N ALA A 172 53.89 -80.34 -76.51
CA ALA A 172 52.79 -79.91 -75.64
C ALA A 172 53.18 -79.95 -74.15
N LYS A 173 53.78 -81.05 -73.69
CA LYS A 173 54.33 -81.18 -72.33
C LYS A 173 55.32 -80.05 -72.03
N SER A 174 56.31 -79.83 -72.91
CA SER A 174 57.32 -78.77 -72.70
C SER A 174 56.74 -77.35 -72.67
N LYS A 175 55.61 -77.13 -73.36
CA LYS A 175 54.84 -75.89 -73.28
C LYS A 175 54.13 -75.76 -71.93
N ILE A 176 53.41 -76.80 -71.49
CA ILE A 176 52.71 -76.84 -70.21
C ILE A 176 53.68 -76.71 -69.03
N GLU A 177 54.88 -77.30 -69.11
CA GLU A 177 55.93 -77.15 -68.08
C GLU A 177 56.45 -75.70 -68.00
N LYS A 178 56.60 -75.01 -69.13
CA LYS A 178 56.94 -73.57 -69.17
C LYS A 178 55.80 -72.68 -68.66
N GLU A 179 54.55 -73.00 -68.98
CA GLU A 179 53.37 -72.27 -68.52
C GLU A 179 53.17 -72.46 -67.01
N LYS A 180 53.32 -73.70 -66.49
CA LYS A 180 53.40 -73.98 -65.06
C LYS A 180 54.51 -73.19 -64.37
N GLY A 181 55.70 -73.13 -64.97
CA GLY A 181 56.82 -72.34 -64.44
C GLY A 181 56.50 -70.85 -64.33
N LYS A 182 55.83 -70.27 -65.33
CA LYS A 182 55.34 -68.89 -65.29
C LYS A 182 54.30 -68.67 -64.19
N PHE A 183 53.25 -69.49 -64.14
CA PHE A 183 52.21 -69.37 -63.11
C PHE A 183 52.77 -69.58 -61.69
N GLN A 184 53.79 -70.43 -61.52
CA GLN A 184 54.46 -70.60 -60.24
C GLN A 184 55.27 -69.35 -59.84
N ALA A 185 55.94 -68.68 -60.79
CA ALA A 185 56.61 -67.40 -60.53
C ALA A 185 55.59 -66.29 -60.18
N GLU A 186 54.52 -66.17 -60.96
CA GLU A 186 53.42 -65.22 -60.73
C GLU A 186 52.77 -65.43 -59.35
N VAL A 187 52.56 -66.68 -58.92
CA VAL A 187 52.08 -67.00 -57.57
C VAL A 187 53.07 -66.54 -56.48
N TYR A 188 54.38 -66.68 -56.67
CA TYR A 188 55.36 -66.16 -55.71
C TYR A 188 55.37 -64.62 -55.68
N GLU A 189 55.36 -63.95 -56.83
CA GLU A 189 55.31 -62.48 -56.92
C GLU A 189 54.03 -61.91 -56.28
N LEU A 190 52.87 -62.53 -56.52
CA LEU A 190 51.60 -62.16 -55.90
C LEU A 190 51.58 -62.44 -54.39
N THR A 191 52.27 -63.49 -53.92
CA THR A 191 52.41 -63.79 -52.48
C THR A 191 53.30 -62.75 -51.81
N GLU A 192 54.44 -62.40 -52.40
CA GLU A 192 55.33 -61.34 -51.88
C GLU A 192 54.63 -59.97 -51.88
N HIS A 193 53.81 -59.67 -52.88
CA HIS A 193 52.99 -58.47 -52.91
C HIS A 193 51.91 -58.48 -51.82
N LEU A 194 51.23 -59.61 -51.59
CA LEU A 194 50.25 -59.78 -50.52
C LEU A 194 50.88 -59.61 -49.13
N GLU A 195 52.08 -60.15 -48.91
CA GLU A 195 52.84 -59.95 -47.66
C GLU A 195 53.20 -58.47 -47.43
N LYS A 196 53.68 -57.76 -48.46
CA LYS A 196 53.96 -56.31 -48.40
C LYS A 196 52.70 -55.51 -48.07
N VAL A 197 51.60 -55.74 -48.77
CA VAL A 197 50.31 -55.05 -48.52
C VAL A 197 49.76 -55.39 -47.13
N THR A 198 49.97 -56.61 -46.63
CA THR A 198 49.58 -57.00 -45.26
C THR A 198 50.42 -56.27 -44.21
N LEU A 199 51.73 -56.13 -44.43
CA LEU A 199 52.63 -55.39 -43.55
C LEU A 199 52.34 -53.87 -43.55
N GLU A 200 52.09 -53.29 -44.73
CA GLU A 200 51.65 -51.90 -44.86
C GLU A 200 50.31 -51.66 -44.16
N SER A 201 49.32 -52.54 -44.37
CA SER A 201 48.02 -52.51 -43.69
C SER A 201 48.19 -52.54 -42.16
N ALA A 202 49.04 -53.41 -41.62
CA ALA A 202 49.36 -53.46 -40.19
C ALA A 202 50.03 -52.16 -39.68
N ASN A 203 50.92 -51.56 -40.46
CA ASN A 203 51.56 -50.28 -40.14
C ASN A 203 50.56 -49.11 -40.17
N TYR A 204 49.65 -49.06 -41.14
CA TYR A 204 48.56 -48.09 -41.16
C TYR A 204 47.62 -48.29 -39.97
N HIS A 205 47.26 -49.52 -39.63
CA HIS A 205 46.40 -49.81 -38.47
C HIS A 205 47.05 -49.40 -37.15
N LYS A 206 48.37 -49.61 -36.99
CA LYS A 206 49.16 -49.11 -35.86
C LYS A 206 49.19 -47.57 -35.82
N THR A 207 49.35 -46.92 -36.97
CA THR A 207 49.36 -45.46 -37.08
C THR A 207 47.99 -44.85 -36.74
N VAL A 208 46.90 -45.43 -37.25
CA VAL A 208 45.53 -45.05 -36.90
C VAL A 208 45.26 -45.25 -35.41
N LYS A 209 45.75 -46.35 -34.80
CA LYS A 209 45.62 -46.57 -33.35
C LYS A 209 46.35 -45.50 -32.54
N ASN A 210 47.59 -45.14 -32.93
CA ASN A 210 48.35 -44.07 -32.27
C ASN A 210 47.65 -42.71 -32.41
N LEU A 211 47.15 -42.36 -33.60
CA LEU A 211 46.41 -41.13 -33.84
C LEU A 211 45.13 -41.05 -33.00
N ASN A 212 44.41 -42.17 -32.82
CA ASN A 212 43.25 -42.22 -31.93
C ASN A 212 43.62 -41.98 -30.45
N ILE A 213 44.77 -42.49 -29.99
CA ILE A 213 45.27 -42.20 -28.64
C ILE A 213 45.57 -40.70 -28.50
N THR A 214 46.28 -40.09 -29.44
CA THR A 214 46.56 -38.64 -29.41
C THR A 214 45.27 -37.80 -29.49
N ILE A 215 44.26 -38.24 -30.24
CA ILE A 215 42.93 -37.58 -30.25
C ILE A 215 42.24 -37.69 -28.89
N GLN A 216 42.33 -38.84 -28.20
CA GLN A 216 41.80 -39.00 -26.84
C GLN A 216 42.54 -38.12 -25.82
N GLU A 217 43.88 -38.07 -25.89
CA GLU A 217 44.71 -37.18 -25.05
C GLU A 217 44.36 -35.69 -25.27
N LEU A 218 44.20 -35.27 -26.53
CA LEU A 218 43.78 -33.91 -26.87
C LEU A 218 42.35 -33.60 -26.41
N ASN A 219 41.40 -34.54 -26.52
CA ASN A 219 40.04 -34.36 -26.01
C ASN A 219 40.01 -34.21 -24.49
N ILE A 220 40.77 -35.03 -23.75
CA ILE A 220 40.94 -34.89 -22.29
C ILE A 220 41.52 -33.51 -21.97
N LYS A 221 42.53 -33.05 -22.73
CA LYS A 221 43.11 -31.70 -22.55
C LYS A 221 42.12 -30.57 -22.84
N ILE A 222 41.24 -30.74 -23.83
CA ILE A 222 40.14 -29.80 -24.13
C ILE A 222 39.11 -29.78 -22.99
N GLU A 223 38.76 -30.93 -22.41
CA GLU A 223 37.89 -30.99 -21.24
C GLU A 223 38.50 -30.31 -20.00
N GLU A 224 39.79 -30.53 -19.73
CA GLU A 224 40.52 -29.81 -18.67
C GLU A 224 40.52 -28.30 -18.89
N LEU A 225 40.86 -27.86 -20.12
CA LEU A 225 40.85 -26.44 -20.47
C LEU A 225 39.45 -25.83 -20.31
N ASN A 226 38.40 -26.52 -20.78
CA ASN A 226 37.01 -26.08 -20.62
C ASN A 226 36.61 -25.96 -19.13
N ARG A 227 37.04 -26.89 -18.26
CA ARG A 227 36.84 -26.75 -16.80
C ARG A 227 37.54 -25.51 -16.26
N THR A 228 38.82 -25.30 -16.58
CA THR A 228 39.53 -24.10 -16.12
C THR A 228 38.94 -22.80 -16.65
N ILE A 229 38.38 -22.79 -17.87
CA ILE A 229 37.63 -21.64 -18.43
C ILE A 229 36.36 -21.36 -17.61
N VAL A 230 35.61 -22.40 -17.22
CA VAL A 230 34.43 -22.26 -16.34
C VAL A 230 34.83 -21.74 -14.96
N ASP A 231 35.89 -22.29 -14.36
CA ASP A 231 36.39 -21.86 -13.05
C ASP A 231 36.84 -20.39 -13.07
N ILE A 232 37.66 -20.00 -14.06
CA ILE A 232 38.10 -18.62 -14.28
C ILE A 232 36.92 -17.70 -14.53
N THR A 233 35.91 -18.13 -15.30
CA THR A 233 34.70 -17.34 -15.57
C THR A 233 33.88 -17.15 -14.28
N SER A 234 33.74 -18.17 -13.45
CA SER A 234 33.08 -18.07 -12.13
C SER A 234 33.83 -17.14 -11.17
N SER A 235 35.16 -17.13 -11.25
CA SER A 235 36.03 -16.26 -10.44
C SER A 235 35.90 -14.81 -10.89
N LYS A 236 36.00 -14.56 -12.20
CA LYS A 236 35.75 -13.25 -12.82
C LYS A 236 34.36 -12.72 -12.49
N GLN A 237 33.32 -13.56 -12.52
CA GLN A 237 31.96 -13.14 -12.19
C GLN A 237 31.82 -12.73 -10.72
N ARG A 238 32.42 -13.48 -9.79
CA ARG A 238 32.47 -13.12 -8.36
C ARG A 238 33.22 -11.81 -8.13
N LEU A 239 34.43 -11.68 -8.67
CA LEU A 239 35.23 -10.45 -8.60
C LEU A 239 34.50 -9.25 -9.23
N SER A 240 33.70 -9.45 -10.28
CA SER A 240 32.88 -8.40 -10.87
C SER A 240 31.71 -7.95 -9.99
N VAL A 241 31.13 -8.85 -9.19
CA VAL A 241 30.11 -8.49 -8.19
C VAL A 241 30.75 -7.77 -7.00
N GLU A 242 31.85 -8.31 -6.47
CA GLU A 242 32.63 -7.70 -5.40
C GLU A 242 33.11 -6.28 -5.78
N ASN A 243 33.54 -6.07 -7.03
CA ASN A 243 33.95 -4.75 -7.52
C ASN A 243 32.77 -3.75 -7.54
N VAL A 244 31.56 -4.19 -7.88
CA VAL A 244 30.33 -3.36 -7.82
C VAL A 244 29.94 -3.05 -6.37
N GLU A 245 30.06 -4.01 -5.46
CA GLU A 245 29.80 -3.80 -4.03
C GLU A 245 30.83 -2.86 -3.38
N LEU A 246 32.12 -2.99 -3.74
CA LEU A 246 33.18 -2.06 -3.34
C LEU A 246 32.94 -0.66 -3.91
N HIS A 247 32.54 -0.53 -5.18
CA HIS A 247 32.19 0.77 -5.76
C HIS A 247 30.99 1.42 -5.03
N LYS A 248 29.97 0.64 -4.67
CA LYS A 248 28.86 1.12 -3.86
C LYS A 248 29.31 1.56 -2.47
N SER A 249 30.11 0.73 -1.79
CA SER A 249 30.67 1.04 -0.45
C SER A 249 31.50 2.34 -0.46
N VAL A 250 32.31 2.55 -1.51
CA VAL A 250 33.06 3.82 -1.72
C VAL A 250 32.11 5.00 -1.92
N GLN A 251 30.99 4.83 -2.63
CA GLN A 251 30.01 5.89 -2.84
C GLN A 251 29.22 6.20 -1.55
N ASP A 252 28.81 5.17 -0.80
CA ASP A 252 28.16 5.31 0.51
C ASP A 252 29.12 5.99 1.53
N MET A 253 30.42 5.71 1.46
CA MET A 253 31.45 6.41 2.26
C MET A 253 31.63 7.88 1.82
N LYS A 254 31.58 8.21 0.52
CA LYS A 254 31.62 9.61 0.06
C LYS A 254 30.43 10.41 0.59
N ILE A 255 29.22 9.86 0.50
CA ILE A 255 28.01 10.50 1.03
C ILE A 255 28.18 10.77 2.53
N ARG A 256 28.67 9.80 3.30
CA ARG A 256 28.98 10.01 4.73
C ARG A 256 30.07 11.06 4.97
N ILE A 257 31.08 11.16 4.11
CA ILE A 257 32.11 12.21 4.19
C ILE A 257 31.49 13.59 3.88
N GLU A 258 30.54 13.69 2.96
CA GLU A 258 29.81 14.93 2.66
C GLU A 258 28.87 15.32 3.82
N GLU A 259 28.12 14.37 4.38
CA GLU A 259 27.29 14.56 5.60
C GLU A 259 28.12 15.02 6.80
N VAL A 260 29.28 14.39 7.04
CA VAL A 260 30.21 14.76 8.12
C VAL A 260 30.85 16.12 7.86
N ASN A 261 31.24 16.44 6.63
CA ASN A 261 31.76 17.78 6.29
C ASN A 261 30.70 18.87 6.47
N TYR A 262 29.45 18.61 6.07
CA TYR A 262 28.33 19.53 6.29
C TYR A 262 28.08 19.73 7.79
N SER A 263 28.04 18.65 8.56
CA SER A 263 27.86 18.67 10.02
C SER A 263 29.00 19.39 10.73
N LEU A 264 30.25 19.15 10.33
CA LEU A 264 31.44 19.83 10.83
C LEU A 264 31.39 21.33 10.54
N LYS A 265 30.96 21.73 9.33
CA LYS A 265 30.89 23.13 8.92
C LYS A 265 29.76 23.87 9.63
N SER A 266 28.60 23.24 9.80
CA SER A 266 27.48 23.72 10.61
C SER A 266 27.85 23.86 12.09
N GLY A 267 28.52 22.85 12.65
CA GLY A 267 29.06 22.86 14.01
C GLY A 267 30.11 23.96 14.21
N SER A 268 30.99 24.18 13.22
CA SER A 268 31.98 25.26 13.24
C SER A 268 31.33 26.65 13.22
N THR A 269 30.30 26.89 12.40
CA THR A 269 29.55 28.17 12.44
C THR A 269 28.81 28.36 13.77
N SER A 270 28.27 27.28 14.33
CA SER A 270 27.64 27.32 15.66
C SER A 270 28.64 27.64 16.76
N LEU A 271 29.85 27.06 16.71
CA LEU A 271 30.95 27.37 17.62
C LEU A 271 31.41 28.82 17.51
N GLU A 272 31.49 29.37 16.29
CA GLU A 272 31.87 30.77 16.07
C GLU A 272 30.79 31.74 16.59
N GLU A 273 29.50 31.38 16.45
CA GLU A 273 28.42 32.09 17.12
C GLU A 273 28.54 32.05 18.65
N TYR A 274 28.83 30.87 19.24
CA TYR A 274 29.01 30.75 20.70
C TYR A 274 30.24 31.50 21.20
N ARG A 275 31.35 31.51 20.45
CA ARG A 275 32.52 32.38 20.71
C ARG A 275 32.10 33.86 20.71
N ARG A 276 31.42 34.32 19.66
CA ARG A 276 31.00 35.72 19.55
C ARG A 276 30.00 36.14 20.64
N LYS A 277 29.12 35.22 21.08
CA LYS A 277 28.23 35.42 22.24
C LYS A 277 29.00 35.48 23.55
N PHE A 278 30.01 34.61 23.74
CA PHE A 278 30.89 34.61 24.90
C PHE A 278 31.74 35.89 24.98
N GLU A 279 32.37 36.31 23.88
CA GLU A 279 33.14 37.57 23.80
C GLU A 279 32.28 38.79 24.10
N ALA A 280 31.02 38.82 23.63
CA ALA A 280 30.07 39.88 23.94
C ALA A 280 29.70 39.93 25.43
N GLU A 281 29.43 38.79 26.07
CA GLU A 281 29.18 38.75 27.51
C GLU A 281 30.46 38.95 28.35
N GLU A 282 31.64 38.58 27.86
CA GLU A 282 32.91 38.90 28.53
C GLU A 282 33.21 40.41 28.45
N ALA A 283 32.88 41.07 27.33
CA ALA A 283 32.92 42.53 27.22
C ALA A 283 31.87 43.20 28.14
N ARG A 284 30.66 42.64 28.25
CA ARG A 284 29.64 43.10 29.20
C ARG A 284 30.10 42.95 30.65
N ARG A 285 30.70 41.81 30.99
CA ARG A 285 31.29 41.51 32.30
C ARG A 285 32.40 42.51 32.65
N ARG A 286 33.32 42.79 31.73
CA ARG A 286 34.36 43.83 31.89
C ARG A 286 33.76 45.23 32.12
N LYS A 287 32.66 45.58 31.42
CA LYS A 287 31.96 46.85 31.64
C LYS A 287 31.32 46.93 33.03
N LEU A 288 30.66 45.85 33.47
CA LEU A 288 30.08 45.75 34.81
C LEU A 288 31.17 45.75 35.90
N GLU A 289 32.32 45.11 35.69
CA GLU A 289 33.48 45.20 36.59
C GLU A 289 34.03 46.63 36.69
N ALA A 290 34.08 47.38 35.57
CA ALA A 290 34.47 48.79 35.59
C ALA A 290 33.46 49.67 36.34
N GLU A 291 32.15 49.45 36.15
CA GLU A 291 31.08 50.14 36.88
C GLU A 291 31.11 49.82 38.38
N ILE A 292 31.31 48.55 38.75
CA ILE A 292 31.50 48.11 40.15
C ILE A 292 32.75 48.73 40.75
N ASN A 293 33.85 48.85 40.00
CA ASN A 293 35.07 49.49 40.49
C ASN A 293 34.91 51.02 40.65
N SER A 294 34.14 51.69 39.80
CA SER A 294 33.75 53.10 40.01
C SER A 294 32.92 53.25 41.29
N MET A 295 31.84 52.46 41.41
CA MET A 295 30.97 52.45 42.60
C MET A 295 31.74 52.12 43.89
N ASN A 296 32.72 51.21 43.84
CA ASN A 296 33.58 50.92 44.99
C ASN A 296 34.55 52.07 45.32
N ALA A 297 35.06 52.80 44.32
CA ALA A 297 35.87 53.99 44.54
C ALA A 297 35.03 55.13 45.14
N GLU A 298 33.82 55.34 44.63
CA GLU A 298 32.83 56.30 45.13
C GLU A 298 32.40 55.95 46.57
N LEU A 299 32.09 54.67 46.86
CA LEU A 299 31.81 54.17 48.21
C LEU A 299 33.01 54.39 49.15
N THR A 300 34.24 54.22 48.66
CA THR A 300 35.46 54.44 49.47
C THR A 300 35.71 55.92 49.73
N ALA A 301 35.41 56.80 48.77
CA ALA A 301 35.45 58.25 48.97
C ALA A 301 34.37 58.72 49.96
N LEU A 302 33.14 58.20 49.83
CA LEU A 302 32.04 58.53 50.73
C LEU A 302 32.29 58.01 52.16
N LYS A 303 32.93 56.83 52.31
CA LYS A 303 33.41 56.34 53.61
C LYS A 303 34.47 57.25 54.20
N ARG A 304 35.48 57.68 53.44
CA ARG A 304 36.47 58.65 53.94
C ARG A 304 35.82 59.95 54.39
N SER A 305 34.88 60.50 53.63
CA SER A 305 34.12 61.68 54.04
C SER A 305 33.31 61.46 55.32
N TYR A 306 32.72 60.27 55.51
CA TYR A 306 32.04 59.90 56.76
C TYR A 306 33.02 59.73 57.94
N ASP A 307 34.19 59.15 57.71
CA ASP A 307 35.25 58.98 58.71
C ASP A 307 35.88 60.34 59.09
N GLU A 308 36.02 61.26 58.14
CA GLU A 308 36.43 62.66 58.31
C GLU A 308 35.40 63.45 59.16
N GLU A 309 34.10 63.35 58.85
CA GLU A 309 33.02 63.89 59.69
C GLU A 309 32.99 63.25 61.09
N CYS A 310 33.38 61.97 61.21
CA CYS A 310 33.50 61.31 62.52
C CYS A 310 34.71 61.83 63.33
N GLU A 311 35.88 62.02 62.74
CA GLU A 311 37.01 62.66 63.44
C GLU A 311 36.72 64.13 63.76
N LEU A 312 36.03 64.88 62.87
CA LEU A 312 35.58 66.26 63.18
C LEU A 312 34.62 66.30 64.38
N ARG A 313 33.67 65.36 64.47
CA ARG A 313 32.80 65.20 65.64
C ARG A 313 33.62 64.86 66.89
N ILE A 314 34.57 63.93 66.79
CA ILE A 314 35.44 63.53 67.90
C ILE A 314 36.35 64.69 68.34
N ASP A 315 36.82 65.55 67.44
CA ASP A 315 37.62 66.73 67.80
C ASP A 315 36.78 67.83 68.46
N ILE A 316 35.49 67.94 68.13
CA ILE A 316 34.52 68.77 68.86
C ILE A 316 34.26 68.18 70.26
N GLU A 317 34.09 66.85 70.37
CA GLU A 317 33.94 66.13 71.65
C GLU A 317 35.22 66.28 72.52
N ARG A 318 36.42 66.19 71.94
CA ARG A 318 37.72 66.43 72.60
C ARG A 318 37.83 67.88 73.12
N LYS A 319 37.45 68.89 72.32
CA LYS A 319 37.44 70.30 72.74
C LYS A 319 36.43 70.55 73.86
N LEU A 320 35.22 70.01 73.74
CA LEU A 320 34.19 70.06 74.78
C LEU A 320 34.68 69.42 76.10
N SER A 321 35.39 68.29 76.02
CA SER A 321 36.01 67.64 77.18
C SER A 321 37.14 68.46 77.79
N SER A 322 37.94 69.17 76.99
CA SER A 322 39.02 70.03 77.45
C SER A 322 38.50 71.25 78.24
N GLU A 323 37.51 71.95 77.68
CA GLU A 323 36.82 73.06 78.37
C GLU A 323 36.09 72.58 79.63
N SER A 324 35.42 71.42 79.56
CA SER A 324 34.76 70.82 80.73
C SER A 324 35.75 70.51 81.87
N SER A 325 36.98 70.11 81.54
CA SER A 325 38.04 69.87 82.54
C SER A 325 38.53 71.18 83.19
N LEU A 326 38.67 72.26 82.41
CA LEU A 326 38.99 73.60 82.91
C LEU A 326 37.89 74.12 83.85
N VAL A 327 36.62 74.01 83.45
CA VAL A 327 35.46 74.34 84.28
C VAL A 327 35.47 73.54 85.58
N LEU A 328 35.76 72.24 85.53
CA LEU A 328 35.82 71.39 86.73
C LEU A 328 36.95 71.80 87.70
N GLN A 329 38.09 72.27 87.17
CA GLN A 329 39.22 72.73 87.99
C GLN A 329 38.94 74.05 88.70
N TYR A 330 38.22 74.99 88.07
CA TYR A 330 37.71 76.19 88.75
C TYR A 330 36.60 75.86 89.75
N LYS A 331 35.67 74.96 89.39
CA LYS A 331 34.58 74.48 90.25
C LYS A 331 35.12 73.85 91.54
N SER A 332 36.16 73.03 91.46
CA SER A 332 36.79 72.42 92.65
C SER A 332 37.36 73.43 93.65
N LYS A 333 37.88 74.59 93.20
CA LYS A 333 38.35 75.65 94.10
C LYS A 333 37.17 76.37 94.77
N TYR A 334 36.14 76.69 94.00
CA TYR A 334 34.93 77.34 94.50
C TYR A 334 34.13 76.44 95.48
N GLU A 335 34.08 75.14 95.23
CA GLU A 335 33.42 74.13 96.09
C GLU A 335 34.12 73.87 97.43
N GLN A 336 35.39 74.26 97.57
CA GLN A 336 36.13 74.16 98.83
C GLN A 336 35.86 75.39 99.72
N GLU A 337 35.74 76.57 99.10
CA GLU A 337 35.34 77.83 99.76
C GLU A 337 33.85 77.83 100.15
N CYS A 338 32.98 77.29 99.29
CA CYS A 338 31.55 77.10 99.59
C CYS A 338 31.31 76.10 100.73
N ARG A 339 32.16 75.09 100.91
CA ARG A 339 31.94 74.02 101.91
C ARG A 339 31.92 74.57 103.34
N ILE A 340 32.86 75.47 103.65
CA ILE A 340 32.93 76.16 104.95
C ILE A 340 31.67 77.02 105.19
N ARG A 341 31.12 77.62 104.12
CA ARG A 341 29.86 78.39 104.18
C ARG A 341 28.61 77.51 104.34
N ILE A 342 28.65 76.26 103.87
CA ILE A 342 27.51 75.33 103.97
C ILE A 342 27.37 74.81 105.40
N GLU A 343 28.47 74.51 106.10
CA GLU A 343 28.46 74.04 107.49
C GLU A 343 27.86 75.09 108.45
N GLU A 344 28.15 76.39 108.24
CA GLU A 344 27.50 77.51 108.96
C GLU A 344 25.98 77.60 108.67
N ILE A 345 25.54 77.22 107.47
CA ILE A 345 24.13 77.27 107.04
C ILE A 345 23.33 76.07 107.56
N GLU A 346 23.93 74.87 107.68
CA GLU A 346 23.21 73.67 108.08
C GLU A 346 22.71 73.73 109.54
N GLU A 347 23.42 74.42 110.45
CA GLU A 347 22.94 74.61 111.82
C GLU A 347 21.71 75.55 111.89
N ILE A 348 21.65 76.57 111.03
CA ILE A 348 20.49 77.47 110.87
C ILE A 348 19.32 76.70 110.22
N LYS A 349 19.60 75.91 109.19
CA LYS A 349 18.64 75.06 108.46
C LYS A 349 17.96 74.06 109.40
N LYS A 350 18.69 73.51 110.37
CA LYS A 350 18.14 72.58 111.39
C LYS A 350 17.12 73.25 112.34
N LYS A 351 17.29 74.54 112.65
CA LYS A 351 16.32 75.35 113.41
C LYS A 351 15.10 75.73 112.56
N MET A 352 15.30 76.03 111.26
CA MET A 352 14.21 76.32 110.33
C MET A 352 13.36 75.10 109.99
N HIS A 353 13.95 73.90 109.89
CA HIS A 353 13.22 72.68 109.54
C HIS A 353 12.11 72.32 110.54
N VAL A 354 12.32 72.54 111.84
CA VAL A 354 11.27 72.35 112.88
C VAL A 354 10.09 73.29 112.64
N ARG A 355 10.37 74.57 112.30
CA ARG A 355 9.33 75.57 112.00
C ARG A 355 8.59 75.30 110.68
N ILE A 356 9.21 74.59 109.74
CA ILE A 356 8.57 74.16 108.50
C ILE A 356 7.50 73.09 108.78
N VAL A 357 7.77 72.10 109.62
CA VAL A 357 6.80 71.04 109.96
C VAL A 357 5.52 71.62 110.60
N GLU A 358 5.65 72.58 111.53
CA GLU A 358 4.49 73.29 112.12
C GLU A 358 3.64 74.03 111.06
N LEU A 359 4.26 74.52 109.99
CA LEU A 359 3.59 75.19 108.88
C LEU A 359 3.03 74.18 107.85
N GLU A 360 3.61 73.00 107.72
CA GLU A 360 3.12 71.92 106.84
C GLU A 360 1.84 71.29 107.38
N GLU A 361 1.67 71.16 108.70
CA GLU A 361 0.38 70.80 109.33
C GLU A 361 -0.69 71.89 109.11
N HIS A 362 -0.31 73.18 109.17
CA HIS A 362 -1.23 74.26 108.82
C HIS A 362 -1.57 74.29 107.32
N CYS A 363 -0.60 73.99 106.45
CA CYS A 363 -0.79 73.92 105.00
C CYS A 363 -1.64 72.73 104.59
N THR A 364 -1.52 71.55 105.23
CA THR A 364 -2.40 70.40 104.92
C THR A 364 -3.85 70.66 105.28
N SER A 365 -4.12 71.38 106.37
CA SER A 365 -5.46 71.92 106.70
C SER A 365 -6.00 72.86 105.62
N LEU A 366 -5.15 73.74 105.07
CA LEU A 366 -5.52 74.59 103.93
C LEU A 366 -5.70 73.79 102.62
N THR A 367 -4.91 72.75 102.38
CA THR A 367 -5.02 71.86 101.19
C THR A 367 -6.33 71.06 101.20
N GLN A 368 -6.87 70.70 102.36
CA GLN A 368 -8.22 70.12 102.48
C GLN A 368 -9.32 71.14 102.11
N LYS A 369 -9.13 72.43 102.45
CA LYS A 369 -10.02 73.51 101.96
C LYS A 369 -9.86 73.74 100.46
N ILE A 370 -8.64 73.70 99.94
CA ILE A 370 -8.35 73.86 98.50
C ILE A 370 -9.00 72.72 97.71
N THR A 371 -8.86 71.45 98.11
CA THR A 371 -9.52 70.33 97.39
C THR A 371 -11.06 70.35 97.49
N SER A 372 -11.63 70.99 98.52
CA SER A 372 -13.06 71.31 98.57
C SER A 372 -13.44 72.40 97.54
N ILE A 373 -12.65 73.47 97.48
CA ILE A 373 -12.80 74.57 96.50
C ILE A 373 -12.54 74.08 95.07
N GLU A 374 -11.66 73.10 94.85
CA GLU A 374 -11.39 72.49 93.54
C GLU A 374 -12.54 71.58 93.09
N LYS A 375 -13.22 70.90 94.01
CA LYS A 375 -14.51 70.23 93.71
C LYS A 375 -15.60 71.25 93.35
N GLN A 376 -15.67 72.40 94.02
CA GLN A 376 -16.54 73.50 93.60
C GLN A 376 -16.12 74.09 92.23
N LYS A 377 -14.83 74.25 91.97
CA LYS A 377 -14.28 74.75 90.70
C LYS A 377 -14.56 73.80 89.55
N SER A 378 -14.43 72.49 89.75
CA SER A 378 -14.78 71.46 88.77
C SER A 378 -16.28 71.49 88.47
N ARG A 379 -17.12 71.61 89.50
CA ARG A 379 -18.58 71.74 89.36
C ARG A 379 -18.97 73.02 88.63
N LEU A 380 -18.39 74.16 88.99
CA LEU A 380 -18.55 75.44 88.28
C LEU A 380 -18.00 75.39 86.85
N SER A 381 -16.95 74.64 86.58
CA SER A 381 -16.41 74.46 85.22
C SER A 381 -17.34 73.61 84.35
N GLN A 382 -17.98 72.60 84.93
CA GLN A 382 -19.04 71.83 84.26
C GLN A 382 -20.32 72.66 84.08
N GLU A 383 -20.68 73.48 85.06
CA GLU A 383 -21.76 74.47 84.92
C GLU A 383 -21.43 75.52 83.86
N ILE A 384 -20.15 75.89 83.66
CA ILE A 384 -19.69 76.74 82.56
C ILE A 384 -19.73 76.03 81.21
N GLU A 385 -19.31 74.76 81.10
CA GLU A 385 -19.48 73.98 79.86
C GLU A 385 -20.96 73.78 79.50
N ILE A 386 -21.81 73.53 80.50
CA ILE A 386 -23.27 73.49 80.33
C ILE A 386 -23.81 74.86 79.92
N MET A 387 -23.36 75.96 80.53
CA MET A 387 -23.73 77.32 80.10
C MET A 387 -23.22 77.66 78.70
N ILE A 388 -22.07 77.14 78.26
CA ILE A 388 -21.57 77.32 76.89
C ILE A 388 -22.43 76.53 75.90
N LEU A 389 -22.77 75.28 76.22
CA LEU A 389 -23.70 74.47 75.41
C LEU A 389 -25.10 75.09 75.37
N ASP A 390 -25.62 75.60 76.50
CA ASP A 390 -26.88 76.33 76.54
C ASP A 390 -26.78 77.73 75.90
N LEU A 391 -25.60 78.35 75.81
CA LEU A 391 -25.37 79.59 75.04
C LEU A 391 -25.30 79.31 73.53
N GLU A 392 -24.69 78.22 73.09
CA GLU A 392 -24.70 77.78 71.68
C GLU A 392 -26.09 77.35 71.24
N LYS A 393 -26.81 76.62 72.10
CA LYS A 393 -28.22 76.25 71.94
C LYS A 393 -29.12 77.48 72.03
N ALA A 394 -28.84 78.47 72.88
CA ALA A 394 -29.54 79.75 72.88
C ALA A 394 -29.23 80.59 71.63
N ASN A 395 -28.01 80.52 71.07
CA ASN A 395 -27.66 81.19 69.81
C ASN A 395 -28.28 80.51 68.59
N ASN A 396 -28.37 79.17 68.56
CA ASN A 396 -29.11 78.45 67.53
C ASN A 396 -30.62 78.65 67.68
N ASN A 397 -31.16 78.60 68.90
CA ASN A 397 -32.53 79.06 69.19
C ASN A 397 -32.72 80.52 68.78
N HIS A 398 -31.75 81.42 68.96
CA HIS A 398 -31.87 82.81 68.53
C HIS A 398 -31.88 82.94 67.01
N ARG A 399 -31.09 82.16 66.27
CA ARG A 399 -31.14 82.07 64.80
C ARG A 399 -32.48 81.51 64.32
N GLU A 400 -32.99 80.46 64.97
CA GLU A 400 -34.27 79.83 64.64
C GLU A 400 -35.45 80.76 64.99
N VAL A 401 -35.42 81.39 66.17
CA VAL A 401 -36.38 82.41 66.61
C VAL A 401 -36.30 83.65 65.73
N LYS A 402 -35.13 84.03 65.20
CA LYS A 402 -35.00 85.12 64.23
C LYS A 402 -35.61 84.75 62.88
N SER A 403 -35.37 83.53 62.38
CA SER A 403 -36.04 83.02 61.16
C SER A 403 -37.57 82.94 61.36
N LYS A 404 -38.02 82.47 62.52
CA LYS A 404 -39.42 82.51 62.95
C LYS A 404 -39.94 83.94 63.11
N LEU A 405 -39.13 84.90 63.56
CA LEU A 405 -39.48 86.32 63.65
C LEU A 405 -39.61 86.94 62.26
N GLU A 406 -38.82 86.53 61.28
CA GLU A 406 -38.94 86.93 59.87
C GLU A 406 -40.12 86.25 59.15
N ILE A 407 -40.67 85.16 59.72
CA ILE A 407 -41.97 84.57 59.31
C ILE A 407 -43.11 85.31 60.01
N VAL A 408 -43.03 85.48 61.33
CA VAL A 408 -44.00 86.20 62.16
C VAL A 408 -44.09 87.68 61.77
N ASP A 409 -43.05 88.32 61.22
CA ASP A 409 -43.11 89.67 60.66
C ASP A 409 -43.89 89.72 59.34
N ARG A 410 -43.83 88.66 58.52
CA ARG A 410 -44.69 88.52 57.32
C ARG A 410 -46.13 88.20 57.70
N GLU A 411 -46.33 87.31 58.68
CA GLU A 411 -47.66 87.04 59.23
C GLU A 411 -48.23 88.28 59.92
N TYR A 412 -47.43 89.03 60.67
CA TYR A 412 -47.79 90.31 61.30
C TYR A 412 -48.12 91.35 60.24
N LYS A 413 -47.38 91.47 59.14
CA LYS A 413 -47.76 92.36 58.02
C LYS A 413 -49.07 91.92 57.35
N SER A 414 -49.33 90.62 57.21
CA SER A 414 -50.65 90.11 56.78
C SER A 414 -51.74 90.38 57.83
N LEU A 415 -51.40 90.34 59.12
CA LEU A 415 -52.31 90.61 60.23
C LEU A 415 -52.56 92.10 60.41
N VAL A 416 -51.62 92.97 60.03
CA VAL A 416 -51.75 94.42 59.92
C VAL A 416 -52.68 94.75 58.77
N ILE A 417 -52.51 94.15 57.58
CA ILE A 417 -53.48 94.31 56.47
C ILE A 417 -54.88 93.84 56.89
N LYS A 418 -55.00 92.68 57.55
CA LYS A 418 -56.29 92.21 58.10
C LYS A 418 -56.82 93.07 59.24
N TYR A 419 -55.94 93.71 60.00
CA TYR A 419 -56.31 94.68 61.04
C TYR A 419 -56.73 96.01 60.43
N GLU A 420 -56.17 96.42 59.28
CA GLU A 420 -56.61 97.56 58.49
C GLU A 420 -57.97 97.28 57.84
N GLU A 421 -58.19 96.08 57.28
CA GLU A 421 -59.50 95.61 56.82
C GLU A 421 -60.53 95.57 57.97
N LEU A 422 -60.17 95.00 59.12
CA LEU A 422 -61.02 94.94 60.31
C LEU A 422 -61.21 96.33 60.95
N ASN A 423 -60.23 97.24 60.83
CA ASN A 423 -60.34 98.62 61.28
C ASN A 423 -61.22 99.44 60.33
N MET A 424 -61.19 99.21 59.02
CA MET A 424 -62.20 99.77 58.11
C MET A 424 -63.60 99.25 58.45
N LEU A 425 -63.74 97.96 58.76
CA LEU A 425 -65.01 97.37 59.18
C LEU A 425 -65.47 97.92 60.54
N TYR A 426 -64.54 98.12 61.48
CA TYR A 426 -64.78 98.76 62.76
C TYR A 426 -65.09 100.25 62.60
N GLU A 427 -64.46 100.97 61.68
CA GLU A 427 -64.76 102.37 61.37
C GLU A 427 -66.12 102.52 60.69
N GLN A 428 -66.52 101.57 59.84
CA GLN A 428 -67.86 101.47 59.29
C GLN A 428 -68.88 101.22 60.41
N THR A 429 -68.66 100.20 61.24
CA THR A 429 -69.52 99.88 62.39
C THR A 429 -69.50 100.99 63.46
N SER A 430 -68.40 101.75 63.56
CA SER A 430 -68.24 102.93 64.43
C SER A 430 -68.94 104.15 63.85
N LYS A 431 -69.01 104.30 62.51
CA LYS A 431 -69.85 105.30 61.85
C LYS A 431 -71.33 104.96 62.04
N ASP A 432 -71.72 103.69 61.88
CA ASP A 432 -73.10 103.25 62.12
C ASP A 432 -73.46 103.38 63.61
N LEU A 433 -72.56 103.05 64.53
CA LEU A 433 -72.71 103.31 65.97
C LEU A 433 -72.75 104.82 66.27
N LYS A 434 -71.94 105.66 65.61
CA LYS A 434 -71.99 107.13 65.75
C LYS A 434 -73.28 107.71 65.18
N LEU A 435 -73.86 107.12 64.14
CA LEU A 435 -75.18 107.48 63.62
C LEU A 435 -76.29 107.06 64.58
N ARG A 436 -76.26 105.83 65.11
CA ARG A 436 -77.21 105.39 66.16
C ARG A 436 -77.04 106.13 67.49
N VAL A 437 -75.83 106.54 67.83
CA VAL A 437 -75.54 107.42 68.99
C VAL A 437 -75.95 108.86 68.68
N ALA A 438 -75.89 109.34 67.44
CA ALA A 438 -76.43 110.65 67.07
C ALA A 438 -77.97 110.65 67.08
N GLU A 439 -78.62 109.57 66.64
CA GLU A 439 -80.08 109.38 66.79
C GLU A 439 -80.48 109.24 68.26
N TYR A 440 -79.76 108.43 69.05
CA TYR A 440 -79.99 108.27 70.49
C TYR A 440 -79.77 109.60 71.23
N ASN A 441 -78.66 110.29 70.98
CA ASN A 441 -78.37 111.60 71.57
C ASN A 441 -79.35 112.67 71.06
N LYS A 442 -79.93 112.54 69.86
CA LYS A 442 -81.02 113.39 69.43
C LYS A 442 -82.29 113.11 70.23
N VAL A 443 -82.68 111.85 70.41
CA VAL A 443 -83.85 111.48 71.24
C VAL A 443 -83.64 111.88 72.71
N VAL A 444 -82.42 111.72 73.24
CA VAL A 444 -82.04 112.22 74.56
C VAL A 444 -82.05 113.74 74.60
N HIS A 445 -81.56 114.45 73.59
CA HIS A 445 -81.61 115.91 73.53
C HIS A 445 -83.02 116.46 73.38
N ASP A 446 -83.90 115.80 72.61
CA ASP A 446 -85.31 116.14 72.48
C ASP A 446 -86.04 115.92 73.83
N PHE A 447 -85.71 114.83 74.54
CA PHE A 447 -86.19 114.54 75.90
C PHE A 447 -85.65 115.53 76.95
N GLU A 448 -84.34 115.81 76.94
CA GLU A 448 -83.67 116.77 77.82
C GLU A 448 -84.15 118.19 77.56
N THR A 449 -84.41 118.58 76.31
CA THR A 449 -84.97 119.90 75.98
C THR A 449 -86.41 120.02 76.47
N CYS A 450 -87.21 118.96 76.36
CA CYS A 450 -88.55 118.92 76.94
C CYS A 450 -88.52 118.96 78.49
N LYS A 451 -87.54 118.29 79.11
CA LYS A 451 -87.28 118.32 80.56
C LYS A 451 -86.79 119.69 81.02
N ASP A 452 -85.88 120.34 80.28
CA ASP A 452 -85.36 121.68 80.56
C ASP A 452 -86.46 122.73 80.44
N GLN A 453 -87.36 122.60 79.46
CA GLN A 453 -88.55 123.47 79.37
C GLN A 453 -89.46 123.28 80.59
N TYR A 454 -89.70 122.03 81.01
CA TYR A 454 -90.48 121.73 82.22
C TYR A 454 -89.80 122.24 83.52
N GLU A 455 -88.49 122.06 83.67
CA GLU A 455 -87.73 122.53 84.84
C GLU A 455 -87.59 124.06 84.86
N ARG A 456 -87.45 124.72 83.70
CA ARG A 456 -87.49 126.18 83.59
C ARG A 456 -88.87 126.74 83.95
N LEU A 457 -89.97 126.19 83.42
CA LEU A 457 -91.31 126.58 83.86
C LEU A 457 -91.51 126.35 85.37
N SER A 458 -90.97 125.26 85.92
CA SER A 458 -91.02 124.99 87.38
C SER A 458 -90.19 125.97 88.20
N LEU A 459 -89.06 126.47 87.68
CA LEU A 459 -88.21 127.48 88.33
C LEU A 459 -88.77 128.89 88.21
N ASP A 460 -89.29 129.27 87.04
CA ASP A 460 -89.96 130.55 86.83
C ASP A 460 -91.25 130.63 87.67
N TYR A 461 -92.01 129.54 87.77
CA TYR A 461 -93.15 129.44 88.69
C TYR A 461 -92.73 129.66 90.15
N LYS A 462 -91.62 129.04 90.60
CA LYS A 462 -91.06 129.29 91.94
C LYS A 462 -90.59 130.73 92.12
N LYS A 463 -89.93 131.31 91.13
CA LYS A 463 -89.37 132.67 91.16
C LYS A 463 -90.47 133.73 91.24
N VAL A 464 -91.46 133.66 90.35
CA VAL A 464 -92.63 134.55 90.36
C VAL A 464 -93.46 134.34 91.65
N SER A 465 -93.54 133.11 92.17
CA SER A 465 -94.16 132.86 93.48
C SER A 465 -93.36 133.43 94.66
N GLY A 466 -92.04 133.56 94.55
CA GLY A 466 -91.16 134.14 95.56
C GLY A 466 -91.20 135.68 95.57
N GLU A 467 -91.11 136.30 94.39
CA GLU A 467 -91.24 137.75 94.18
C GLU A 467 -92.63 138.25 94.67
N ASN A 468 -93.69 137.46 94.45
CA ASN A 468 -95.03 137.68 95.02
C ASN A 468 -95.07 137.55 96.57
N GLY A 469 -94.18 136.76 97.17
CA GLY A 469 -93.99 136.69 98.62
C GLY A 469 -93.32 137.93 99.20
N GLU A 470 -92.24 138.39 98.57
CA GLU A 470 -91.50 139.60 98.98
C GLU A 470 -92.36 140.86 98.84
N LEU A 471 -93.11 140.98 97.74
CA LEU A 471 -94.08 142.07 97.55
C LEU A 471 -95.18 142.08 98.63
N LYS A 472 -95.65 140.90 99.08
CA LYS A 472 -96.60 140.80 100.21
C LYS A 472 -95.95 141.19 101.55
N GLY A 473 -94.67 140.90 101.74
CA GLY A 473 -93.91 141.35 102.91
C GLY A 473 -93.83 142.88 102.98
N SER A 474 -93.43 143.53 101.88
CA SER A 474 -93.35 144.99 101.79
C SER A 474 -94.70 145.70 102.02
N VAL A 475 -95.81 145.08 101.59
CA VAL A 475 -97.18 145.54 101.91
C VAL A 475 -97.51 145.39 103.42
N GLY A 476 -96.87 144.47 104.13
CA GLY A 476 -96.96 144.34 105.58
C GLY A 476 -96.28 145.50 106.33
N ASP A 477 -95.04 145.83 105.95
CA ASP A 477 -94.25 146.91 106.57
C ASP A 477 -94.90 148.29 106.33
N LEU A 478 -95.23 148.61 105.08
CA LEU A 478 -96.06 149.76 104.72
C LEU A 478 -97.42 149.73 105.44
N GLY A 479 -97.94 148.53 105.67
CA GLY A 479 -99.29 148.28 106.14
C GLY A 479 -99.58 148.84 107.52
N ARG A 480 -98.61 148.87 108.45
CA ARG A 480 -98.85 149.32 109.85
C ARG A 480 -97.82 150.24 110.50
N ILE A 481 -96.92 150.85 109.72
CA ILE A 481 -96.55 152.28 109.95
C ILE A 481 -97.83 153.14 110.04
N LYS A 482 -98.87 152.77 109.27
CA LYS A 482 -100.25 153.29 109.41
C LYS A 482 -100.84 153.16 110.82
N HIS A 483 -100.48 152.14 111.60
CA HIS A 483 -101.07 151.93 112.92
C HIS A 483 -100.47 152.83 114.01
N GLU A 484 -99.20 153.22 113.86
CA GLU A 484 -98.58 154.25 114.69
C GLU A 484 -99.28 155.61 114.47
N LEU A 485 -99.72 155.90 113.24
CA LEU A 485 -100.60 157.04 112.94
C LEU A 485 -102.03 156.87 113.50
N GLU A 486 -102.59 155.65 113.53
CA GLU A 486 -103.89 155.36 114.17
C GLU A 486 -103.86 155.46 115.71
N ILE A 487 -102.68 155.47 116.33
CA ILE A 487 -102.50 155.77 117.76
C ILE A 487 -102.60 157.29 117.98
N GLU A 488 -101.88 158.09 117.19
CA GLU A 488 -101.91 159.56 117.32
C GLU A 488 -103.30 160.14 116.97
N ILE A 489 -103.99 159.58 115.97
CA ILE A 489 -105.38 159.97 115.66
C ILE A 489 -106.32 159.73 116.85
N ARG A 490 -106.23 158.59 117.54
CA ARG A 490 -107.12 158.31 118.68
C ARG A 490 -106.81 159.15 119.92
N ARG A 491 -105.58 159.67 120.06
CA ARG A 491 -105.27 160.70 121.06
C ARG A 491 -106.11 161.96 120.83
N LEU A 492 -106.21 162.40 119.57
CA LEU A 492 -107.02 163.56 119.15
C LEU A 492 -108.54 163.26 119.16
N GLU A 493 -108.97 162.01 118.96
CA GLU A 493 -110.39 161.64 119.14
C GLU A 493 -110.85 161.70 120.61
N GLY A 494 -109.94 161.55 121.58
CA GLY A 494 -110.23 161.81 123.00
C GLY A 494 -110.64 163.28 123.21
N GLU A 495 -109.81 164.20 122.73
CA GLU A 495 -110.05 165.65 122.77
C GLU A 495 -111.37 166.04 122.05
N ARG A 496 -111.75 165.31 120.99
CA ARG A 496 -113.06 165.50 120.31
C ARG A 496 -114.24 164.96 121.13
N ASN A 497 -114.12 163.81 121.77
CA ASN A 497 -115.28 163.15 122.38
C ASN A 497 -115.72 163.83 123.69
N GLU A 498 -114.83 164.52 124.40
CA GLU A 498 -115.23 165.39 125.52
C GLU A 498 -116.12 166.56 125.05
N LEU A 499 -115.87 167.10 123.84
CA LEU A 499 -116.77 168.06 123.18
C LEU A 499 -118.06 167.41 122.65
N ALA A 500 -118.05 166.12 122.31
CA ALA A 500 -119.23 165.39 121.85
C ALA A 500 -120.22 165.05 122.98
N ASN A 501 -119.73 164.80 124.20
CA ASN A 501 -120.56 164.65 125.39
C ASN A 501 -121.42 165.91 125.61
N ALA A 502 -120.79 167.09 125.52
CA ALA A 502 -121.47 168.39 125.61
C ALA A 502 -122.48 168.67 124.48
N LEU A 503 -122.45 167.89 123.39
CA LEU A 503 -123.44 168.00 122.29
C LEU A 503 -124.58 166.97 122.44
N HIS A 504 -124.32 165.74 122.89
CA HIS A 504 -125.39 164.76 123.03
C HIS A 504 -126.29 165.03 124.26
N GLU A 505 -125.79 165.73 125.29
CA GLU A 505 -126.64 166.29 126.35
C GLU A 505 -127.58 167.40 125.83
N ALA A 506 -127.32 167.99 124.65
CA ALA A 506 -128.25 168.90 123.98
C ALA A 506 -129.24 168.16 123.04
N ASP A 507 -128.78 167.13 122.31
CA ASP A 507 -129.63 166.32 121.42
C ASP A 507 -130.59 165.40 122.21
N SER A 508 -130.23 165.08 123.47
CA SER A 508 -131.07 164.50 124.53
C SER A 508 -132.49 165.10 124.54
N ALA A 509 -132.58 166.43 124.71
CA ALA A 509 -133.85 167.15 124.82
C ALA A 509 -134.67 167.15 123.51
N ARG A 510 -134.07 166.77 122.38
CA ARG A 510 -134.71 166.80 121.06
C ARG A 510 -135.50 165.52 120.75
N LYS A 511 -135.02 164.36 121.21
CA LYS A 511 -135.61 163.04 120.86
C LYS A 511 -136.79 162.62 121.72
N ASP A 512 -136.85 163.06 122.97
CA ASP A 512 -138.01 162.83 123.83
C ASP A 512 -139.26 163.60 123.35
N GLU A 513 -139.09 164.68 122.57
CA GLU A 513 -140.17 165.27 121.79
C GLU A 513 -140.41 164.51 120.49
N GLU A 514 -139.37 164.26 119.70
CA GLU A 514 -139.48 163.99 118.25
C GLU A 514 -140.54 162.95 117.86
N HIS A 515 -140.51 161.74 118.45
CA HIS A 515 -141.43 160.66 118.05
C HIS A 515 -142.32 160.04 119.13
N ARG A 516 -142.67 160.86 120.12
CA ARG A 516 -144.07 160.87 120.61
C ARG A 516 -145.08 161.00 119.45
N PHE A 517 -144.67 161.64 118.34
CA PHE A 517 -145.37 161.72 117.06
C PHE A 517 -145.50 160.38 116.29
N LEU A 518 -144.62 159.37 116.48
CA LEU A 518 -144.78 158.06 115.76
C LEU A 518 -145.79 157.15 116.43
N LYS A 519 -145.91 157.27 117.76
CA LYS A 519 -146.87 156.57 118.63
C LYS A 519 -148.33 156.73 118.17
N ILE A 520 -148.61 157.70 117.30
CA ILE A 520 -149.93 158.08 116.78
C ILE A 520 -150.12 157.65 115.31
N SER A 521 -149.06 157.22 114.61
CA SER A 521 -149.05 157.12 113.14
C SER A 521 -149.28 155.70 112.58
N GLN A 522 -148.87 154.63 113.29
CA GLN A 522 -149.02 153.24 112.81
C GLN A 522 -150.09 152.39 113.50
N GLU A 523 -150.71 152.87 114.59
CA GLU A 523 -152.00 152.33 115.05
C GLU A 523 -153.10 152.48 113.97
N TYR A 524 -152.87 153.37 113.00
CA TYR A 524 -153.74 153.65 111.85
C TYR A 524 -153.44 152.79 110.59
N GLN A 525 -152.28 152.13 110.50
CA GLN A 525 -151.85 151.38 109.31
C GLN A 525 -151.34 149.98 109.64
N SER A 526 -152.13 148.90 109.57
CA SER A 526 -153.60 148.72 109.47
C SER A 526 -153.84 147.19 109.41
N TYR A 527 -154.88 146.55 109.94
CA TYR A 527 -156.31 146.93 109.96
C TYR A 527 -156.93 147.14 108.55
N LYS A 528 -156.24 146.71 107.47
CA LYS A 528 -156.64 146.96 106.06
C LYS A 528 -156.10 145.97 105.02
N ILE A 529 -155.01 145.25 105.32
CA ILE A 529 -154.55 144.07 104.54
C ILE A 529 -154.86 142.76 105.32
N GLU A 530 -155.64 142.90 106.39
CA GLU A 530 -156.74 141.98 106.67
C GLU A 530 -157.63 141.80 105.41
N ILE A 531 -158.53 140.81 105.40
CA ILE A 531 -159.55 140.57 104.36
C ILE A 531 -158.98 140.10 103.00
N GLU A 532 -157.79 140.53 102.61
CA GLU A 532 -157.15 140.30 101.31
C GLU A 532 -156.23 139.05 101.33
N LYS A 533 -156.57 137.90 100.73
CA LYS A 533 -157.83 137.42 100.13
C LYS A 533 -157.73 135.89 100.06
N LYS A 534 -158.40 135.09 100.90
CA LYS A 534 -159.83 134.69 100.82
C LYS A 534 -160.38 134.25 99.45
N LEU A 535 -159.67 134.41 98.33
CA LEU A 535 -160.32 134.54 97.01
C LEU A 535 -159.95 133.46 96.00
N VAL A 536 -158.68 133.07 95.88
CA VAL A 536 -158.23 132.03 94.93
C VAL A 536 -158.26 130.64 95.57
N ILE A 537 -159.33 130.41 96.35
CA ILE A 537 -159.77 129.09 96.86
C ILE A 537 -160.21 128.18 95.69
N ARG A 538 -160.47 128.76 94.52
CA ARG A 538 -161.54 128.39 93.59
C ARG A 538 -161.11 127.88 92.23
N GLU A 539 -159.83 127.52 92.07
CA GLU A 539 -159.22 127.10 90.81
C GLU A 539 -158.25 125.91 91.02
N GLU A 540 -158.51 124.86 91.81
CA GLU A 540 -159.76 124.09 92.05
C GLU A 540 -160.43 123.54 90.77
N GLU A 541 -161.11 122.40 90.92
CA GLU A 541 -162.06 121.77 89.98
C GLU A 541 -161.51 121.21 88.63
N LEU A 542 -160.79 121.99 87.81
CA LEU A 542 -161.05 121.94 86.35
C LEU A 542 -160.40 120.86 85.45
N GLU A 543 -159.10 120.52 85.55
CA GLU A 543 -158.46 119.57 84.61
C GLU A 543 -158.22 118.16 85.21
N SER A 544 -159.31 117.63 85.77
CA SER A 544 -159.47 116.20 86.03
C SER A 544 -160.22 115.51 84.87
N ILE A 545 -160.28 114.17 84.88
CA ILE A 545 -161.26 113.36 84.12
C ILE A 545 -161.04 113.32 82.57
N ARG A 546 -159.78 113.35 82.09
CA ARG A 546 -159.40 112.97 80.72
C ARG A 546 -158.25 111.98 80.68
#